data_AF-A0A7Z6XDZ1-F1
#
_entry.id   AF-A0A7Z6XDZ1-F1
#
_cell.length_a   1.000
_cell.length_b   1.000
_cell.length_c   1.000
_cell.angle_alpha   90.00
_cell.angle_beta   90.00
_cell.angle_gamma   90.00
#
_symmetry.space_group_name_H-M   'P 1'
#
loop_
_entity.id
_entity.type
_entity.pdbx_description
1 polymer ?
#
loop_
_entity_poly.entity_id
_entity_poly.type
_entity_poly.pdbx_seq_one_letter_code
_entity_poly.pdbx_strand_id
1 'polypeptide(L)'
;MVLVKDSRTAGADVIDGQQRLTTLTILLAVLRDLAQQADVVTNLIAMISEPGNTVLGLKAKPRLTLRPRDADFFHQHIQTAGSIETLLDLNPHNLKTDAQRAVQANARALHTTLASWSDEQRLSLCKLMGVQTFLVAVSTPDLDSAHRIFSVMNSRGLDLSPADIFKAQIIGEIDEEVSEIYARRWEDAEESLGREDFSDLFLHIRMIFSGERARQELLKEFQSQVLVHYKGGRAEEFVNQVLVPYAEASAVIRDRAYAAGSGSDQVNLWFRRLLQLDNNDWWPAALWALRSHGDDPLWLGAFLRLLERLAASMFVRRVYTTPRVFRFADLLTELNAGKGLEAPALQLTETERAETLRRLDGEVYHELRTRRFILLRLDELVAEDDIVATYDAPRITVEHVLPQNPGPESQWRADFTADERTLWTHRLANLVLLSRAKNSQVQNLDFTAKKERYLKRGVVTFPLTTQVLGQETWTPEHLEKRQSELLGLLAEEWRL
;
A
#
# COMPACT_ATOMS: atom_id res chain seq x y z
N MET A 1 26.35 -6.25 -16.17
CA MET A 1 25.09 -6.23 -16.93
C MET A 1 24.92 -7.58 -17.59
N VAL A 2 23.68 -8.04 -17.69
CA VAL A 2 23.32 -9.31 -18.33
C VAL A 2 22.48 -8.99 -19.55
N LEU A 3 22.88 -9.51 -20.71
CA LEU A 3 22.27 -9.24 -22.00
C LEU A 3 21.82 -10.55 -22.64
N VAL A 4 20.65 -10.54 -23.26
CA VAL A 4 20.26 -11.55 -24.25
C VAL A 4 20.58 -10.98 -25.62
N LYS A 5 21.42 -11.69 -26.39
CA LYS A 5 21.83 -11.24 -27.71
C LYS A 5 21.81 -12.40 -28.68
N ASP A 6 20.95 -12.31 -29.69
CA ASP A 6 21.01 -13.21 -30.82
C ASP A 6 22.28 -12.91 -31.64
N SER A 7 23.02 -13.97 -31.96
CA SER A 7 24.10 -13.98 -32.94
C SER A 7 23.76 -13.33 -34.30
N ARG A 8 22.48 -13.24 -34.67
CA ARG A 8 22.01 -12.73 -35.97
C ARG A 8 21.56 -11.28 -35.97
N THR A 9 21.32 -10.67 -34.80
CA THR A 9 20.81 -9.29 -34.70
C THR A 9 21.82 -8.39 -34.00
N ALA A 10 21.85 -7.11 -34.40
CA ALA A 10 22.72 -6.12 -33.77
C ALA A 10 22.21 -5.67 -32.38
N GLY A 11 20.90 -5.84 -32.13
CA GLY A 11 20.24 -5.51 -30.87
C GLY A 11 20.58 -6.50 -29.76
N ALA A 12 20.43 -6.04 -28.52
CA ALA A 12 20.54 -6.90 -27.34
C ALA A 12 19.50 -6.44 -26.31
N ASP A 13 18.81 -7.40 -25.70
CA ASP A 13 17.86 -7.15 -24.63
C ASP A 13 18.61 -7.12 -23.30
N VAL A 14 18.36 -6.06 -22.52
CA VAL A 14 19.01 -5.87 -21.23
C VAL A 14 18.17 -6.56 -20.16
N ILE A 15 18.65 -7.68 -19.63
CA ILE A 15 18.02 -8.36 -18.49
C ILE A 15 18.46 -7.72 -17.16
N ASP A 16 19.72 -7.30 -17.07
CA ASP A 16 20.26 -6.59 -15.90
C ASP A 16 21.15 -5.42 -16.25
N GLY A 17 21.02 -4.37 -15.44
CA GLY A 17 21.69 -3.10 -15.64
C GLY A 17 20.82 -2.05 -16.31
N GLN A 18 19.52 -2.30 -16.52
CA GLN A 18 18.57 -1.32 -17.05
C GLN A 18 18.61 -0.01 -16.26
N GLN A 19 18.56 -0.08 -14.92
CA GLN A 19 18.65 1.10 -14.05
C GLN A 19 19.98 1.84 -14.23
N ARG A 20 21.11 1.12 -14.28
CA ARG A 20 22.45 1.71 -14.45
C ARG A 20 22.58 2.42 -15.81
N LEU A 21 22.12 1.78 -16.89
CA LEU A 21 22.13 2.37 -18.24
C LEU A 21 21.22 3.59 -18.33
N THR A 22 20.02 3.50 -17.77
CA THR A 22 19.06 4.60 -17.77
C THR A 22 19.62 5.80 -17.03
N THR A 23 20.16 5.61 -15.82
CA THR A 23 20.78 6.68 -15.03
C THR A 23 22.00 7.28 -15.72
N LEU A 24 22.87 6.46 -16.32
CA LEU A 24 24.02 6.97 -17.10
C LEU A 24 23.57 7.78 -18.31
N THR A 25 22.51 7.35 -18.99
CA THR A 25 21.96 8.07 -20.15
C THR A 25 21.36 9.41 -19.74
N ILE A 26 20.64 9.46 -18.62
CA ILE A 26 20.12 10.72 -18.05
C ILE A 26 21.28 11.66 -17.68
N LEU A 27 22.33 11.13 -17.03
CA LEU A 27 23.53 11.89 -16.69
C LEU A 27 24.20 12.50 -17.92
N LEU A 28 24.41 11.70 -18.97
CA LEU A 28 24.98 12.18 -20.24
C LEU A 28 24.10 13.27 -20.88
N ALA A 29 22.77 13.12 -20.84
CA ALA A 29 21.83 14.10 -21.39
C ALA A 29 21.86 15.43 -20.63
N VAL A 30 21.94 15.39 -19.29
CA VAL A 30 22.09 16.59 -18.46
C VAL A 30 23.43 17.29 -18.74
N LEU A 31 24.52 16.53 -18.83
CA LEU A 31 25.84 17.09 -19.18
C LEU A 31 25.86 17.70 -20.59
N ARG A 32 25.16 17.07 -21.53
CA ARG A 32 25.01 17.57 -22.91
C ARG A 32 24.32 18.93 -22.94
N ASP A 33 23.21 19.08 -22.22
CA ASP A 33 22.42 20.31 -22.23
C ASP A 33 23.10 21.44 -21.42
N LEU A 34 23.95 21.11 -20.45
CA LEU A 34 24.76 22.09 -19.72
C LEU A 34 26.07 22.48 -20.43
N ALA A 35 26.51 21.73 -21.44
CA ALA A 35 27.78 21.96 -22.10
C ALA A 35 27.75 23.15 -23.06
N GLN A 36 28.73 24.04 -22.96
CA GLN A 36 28.88 25.22 -23.82
C GLN A 36 29.76 24.95 -25.06
N GLN A 37 30.61 23.92 -25.01
CA GLN A 37 31.57 23.61 -26.07
C GLN A 37 30.95 22.67 -27.11
N ALA A 38 30.95 23.06 -28.38
CA ALA A 38 30.27 22.34 -29.46
C ALA A 38 30.82 20.92 -29.71
N ASP A 39 32.12 20.71 -29.52
CA ASP A 39 32.76 19.41 -29.62
C ASP A 39 32.32 18.47 -28.48
N VAL A 40 32.22 18.99 -27.25
CA VAL A 40 31.72 18.24 -26.09
C VAL A 40 30.27 17.81 -26.32
N VAL A 41 29.41 18.73 -26.76
CA VAL A 41 28.00 18.42 -27.08
C VAL A 41 27.91 17.33 -28.15
N THR A 42 28.69 17.45 -29.23
CA THR A 42 28.71 16.47 -30.32
C THR A 42 29.11 15.08 -29.84
N ASN A 43 30.15 15.00 -29.00
CA ASN A 43 30.61 13.72 -28.45
C ASN A 43 29.57 13.10 -27.49
N LEU A 44 28.94 13.90 -26.64
CA LEU A 44 27.88 13.42 -25.74
C LEU A 44 26.65 12.93 -26.50
N ILE A 45 26.26 13.60 -27.59
CA ILE A 45 25.20 13.12 -28.49
C ILE A 45 25.57 11.73 -29.04
N ALA A 46 26.80 11.54 -29.50
CA ALA A 46 27.27 10.25 -30.02
C ALA A 46 27.34 9.13 -28.95
N MET A 47 27.43 9.48 -27.66
CA MET A 47 27.34 8.55 -26.54
C MET A 47 25.90 8.18 -26.17
N ILE A 48 24.91 9.03 -26.46
CA ILE A 48 23.49 8.78 -26.19
C ILE A 48 22.80 8.10 -27.37
N SER A 49 23.15 8.52 -28.59
CA SER A 49 22.56 8.04 -29.83
C SER A 49 23.65 7.57 -30.79
N GLU A 50 23.37 6.49 -31.51
CA GLU A 50 24.19 6.07 -32.63
C GLU A 50 23.99 7.06 -33.79
N PRO A 51 25.07 7.70 -34.28
CA PRO A 51 24.95 8.63 -35.38
C PRO A 51 24.51 7.87 -36.65
N GLY A 52 23.62 8.49 -37.42
CA GLY A 52 23.23 7.96 -38.72
C GLY A 52 24.40 7.96 -39.70
N ASN A 53 24.32 7.09 -40.70
CA ASN A 53 25.28 7.05 -41.80
C ASN A 53 24.53 7.09 -43.12
N THR A 54 24.54 8.25 -43.77
CA THR A 54 23.85 8.50 -45.04
C THR A 54 24.34 7.60 -46.17
N VAL A 55 25.63 7.26 -46.18
CA VAL A 55 26.24 6.38 -47.20
C VAL A 55 25.71 4.94 -47.05
N LEU A 56 25.50 4.51 -45.82
CA LEU A 56 24.95 3.18 -45.50
C LEU A 56 23.41 3.18 -45.40
N GLY A 57 22.75 4.31 -45.64
CA GLY A 57 21.29 4.45 -45.49
C GLY A 57 20.78 4.30 -44.05
N LEU A 58 21.66 4.44 -43.06
CA LEU A 58 21.33 4.24 -41.64
C LEU A 58 20.86 5.57 -41.03
N LYS A 59 19.67 5.57 -40.41
CA LYS A 59 19.20 6.71 -39.61
C LYS A 59 19.84 6.71 -38.24
N ALA A 60 19.99 7.90 -37.66
CA ALA A 60 20.38 8.02 -36.27
C ALA A 60 19.33 7.34 -35.38
N LYS A 61 19.78 6.59 -34.38
CA LYS A 61 18.89 5.89 -33.45
C LYS A 61 19.45 5.93 -32.03
N PRO A 62 18.60 5.93 -31.00
CA PRO A 62 19.07 5.86 -29.63
C PRO A 62 19.88 4.59 -29.34
N ARG A 63 20.87 4.68 -28.45
CA ARG A 63 21.63 3.50 -27.99
C ARG A 63 20.91 2.68 -26.92
N LEU A 64 19.95 3.29 -26.23
CA LEU A 64 19.12 2.66 -25.21
C LEU A 64 17.66 2.90 -25.56
N THR A 65 16.83 1.87 -25.51
CA THR A 65 15.38 2.01 -25.64
C THR A 65 14.76 1.45 -24.37
N LEU A 66 13.90 2.23 -23.71
CA LEU A 66 13.13 1.75 -22.56
C LEU A 66 11.98 0.86 -23.06
N ARG A 67 11.15 0.38 -22.13
CA ARG A 67 9.92 -0.34 -22.46
C ARG A 67 9.06 0.48 -23.44
N PRO A 68 8.33 -0.13 -24.38
CA PRO A 68 7.57 0.59 -25.42
C PRO A 68 6.70 1.73 -24.87
N ARG A 69 6.12 1.53 -23.68
CA ARG A 69 5.25 2.49 -23.00
C ARG A 69 5.93 3.80 -22.58
N ASP A 70 7.22 3.75 -22.25
CA ASP A 70 8.02 4.91 -21.81
C ASP A 70 9.09 5.32 -22.84
N ALA A 71 9.24 4.55 -23.93
CA ALA A 71 10.26 4.77 -24.94
C ALA A 71 10.14 6.16 -25.60
N ASP A 72 8.93 6.55 -26.01
CA ASP A 72 8.69 7.85 -26.63
C ASP A 72 8.97 9.00 -25.67
N PHE A 73 8.49 8.89 -24.43
CA PHE A 73 8.75 9.88 -23.39
C PHE A 73 10.25 10.06 -23.14
N PHE A 74 10.99 8.94 -23.00
CA PHE A 74 12.42 8.97 -22.76
C PHE A 74 13.19 9.52 -23.96
N HIS A 75 12.76 9.16 -25.18
CA HIS A 75 13.34 9.69 -26.40
C HIS A 75 13.17 11.21 -26.50
N GLN A 76 11.94 11.69 -26.27
CA GLN A 76 11.58 13.09 -26.35
C GLN A 76 12.29 13.94 -25.29
N HIS A 77 12.36 13.48 -24.04
CA HIS A 77 12.80 14.32 -22.92
C HIS A 77 14.26 14.13 -22.50
N ILE A 78 14.87 12.98 -22.78
CA ILE A 78 16.26 12.67 -22.40
C ILE A 78 17.15 12.60 -23.63
N GLN A 79 16.76 11.86 -24.67
CA GLN A 79 17.65 11.55 -25.79
C GLN A 79 17.70 12.67 -26.84
N THR A 80 16.64 13.47 -26.93
CA THR A 80 16.59 14.68 -27.75
C THR A 80 17.39 15.81 -27.10
N ALA A 81 18.21 16.50 -27.90
CA ALA A 81 19.08 17.59 -27.43
C ALA A 81 18.26 18.81 -26.95
N GLY A 82 18.71 19.47 -25.88
CA GLY A 82 18.08 20.69 -25.36
C GLY A 82 16.71 20.48 -24.69
N SER A 83 16.39 19.24 -24.32
CA SER A 83 15.06 18.88 -23.80
C SER A 83 15.00 18.76 -22.28
N ILE A 84 16.15 18.81 -21.57
CA ILE A 84 16.19 18.63 -20.12
C ILE A 84 15.41 19.72 -19.40
N GLU A 85 15.55 21.01 -19.75
CA GLU A 85 14.76 22.07 -19.12
C GLU A 85 13.26 21.83 -19.26
N THR A 86 12.80 21.44 -20.45
CA THR A 86 11.38 21.14 -20.70
C THR A 86 10.87 19.99 -19.82
N LEU A 87 11.70 18.97 -19.56
CA LEU A 87 11.37 17.87 -18.66
C LEU A 87 11.23 18.36 -17.21
N LEU A 88 12.08 19.29 -16.77
CA LEU A 88 12.05 19.84 -15.42
C LEU A 88 10.84 20.74 -15.17
N ASP A 89 10.27 21.33 -16.21
CA ASP A 89 9.07 22.18 -16.11
C ASP A 89 7.76 21.39 -16.19
N LEU A 90 7.80 20.11 -16.56
CA LEU A 90 6.60 19.27 -16.57
C LEU A 90 5.99 19.15 -15.17
N ASN A 91 4.67 19.32 -15.09
CA ASN A 91 3.93 19.03 -13.88
C ASN A 91 4.00 17.52 -13.56
N PRO A 92 4.46 17.10 -12.37
CA PRO A 92 4.54 15.69 -11.99
C PRO A 92 3.22 14.93 -12.10
N HIS A 93 2.07 15.62 -12.00
CA HIS A 93 0.75 15.02 -12.15
C HIS A 93 0.43 14.60 -13.59
N ASN A 94 1.13 15.16 -14.59
CA ASN A 94 0.96 14.78 -16.00
C ASN A 94 1.81 13.55 -16.38
N LEU A 95 2.67 13.07 -15.48
CA LEU A 95 3.49 11.88 -15.68
C LEU A 95 2.64 10.64 -15.41
N LYS A 96 2.52 9.82 -16.46
CA LYS A 96 1.59 8.68 -16.49
C LYS A 96 2.09 7.53 -15.66
N THR A 97 3.40 7.29 -15.67
CA THR A 97 4.04 6.11 -15.07
C THR A 97 5.01 6.49 -13.96
N ASP A 98 5.26 5.58 -13.02
CA ASP A 98 6.30 5.75 -12.01
C ASP A 98 7.70 5.87 -12.62
N ALA A 99 7.94 5.19 -13.75
CA ALA A 99 9.19 5.30 -14.50
C ALA A 99 9.40 6.74 -15.01
N GLN A 100 8.37 7.38 -15.54
CA GLN A 100 8.43 8.78 -15.98
C GLN A 100 8.73 9.73 -14.81
N ARG A 101 8.07 9.51 -13.65
CA ARG A 101 8.34 10.26 -12.42
C ARG A 101 9.79 10.07 -11.95
N ALA A 102 10.29 8.85 -11.97
CA ALA A 102 11.67 8.54 -11.60
C ALA A 102 12.68 9.17 -12.57
N VAL A 103 12.43 9.12 -13.88
CA VAL A 103 13.27 9.79 -14.89
C VAL A 103 13.32 11.30 -14.64
N GLN A 104 12.18 11.95 -14.41
CA GLN A 104 12.12 13.38 -14.11
C GLN A 104 12.85 13.70 -12.80
N ALA A 105 12.59 12.95 -11.73
CA ALA A 105 13.22 13.16 -10.42
C ALA A 105 14.75 13.01 -10.50
N ASN A 106 15.24 11.97 -11.18
CA ASN A 106 16.66 11.75 -11.39
C ASN A 106 17.29 12.84 -12.24
N ALA A 107 16.65 13.25 -13.34
CA ALA A 107 17.11 14.36 -14.16
C ALA A 107 17.18 15.66 -13.35
N ARG A 108 16.19 15.94 -12.50
CA ARG A 108 16.17 17.12 -11.62
C ARG A 108 17.31 17.10 -10.60
N ALA A 109 17.53 15.97 -9.94
CA ALA A 109 18.60 15.83 -8.96
C ALA A 109 19.98 16.01 -9.60
N LEU A 110 20.21 15.38 -10.75
CA LEU A 110 21.45 15.49 -11.52
C LEU A 110 21.66 16.92 -12.04
N HIS A 111 20.63 17.53 -12.64
CA HIS A 111 20.69 18.89 -13.15
C HIS A 111 20.99 19.90 -12.04
N THR A 112 20.27 19.83 -10.91
CA THR A 112 20.49 20.73 -9.77
C THR A 112 21.93 20.68 -9.28
N THR A 113 22.49 19.47 -9.20
CA THR A 113 23.87 19.27 -8.76
C THR A 113 24.87 19.80 -9.79
N LEU A 114 24.76 19.37 -11.05
CA LEU A 114 25.72 19.68 -12.11
C LEU A 114 25.64 21.13 -12.59
N ALA A 115 24.48 21.77 -12.49
CA ALA A 115 24.31 23.20 -12.80
C ALA A 115 25.17 24.09 -11.89
N SER A 116 25.47 23.64 -10.66
CA SER A 116 26.36 24.36 -9.72
C SER A 116 27.86 24.18 -10.00
N TRP A 117 28.24 23.21 -10.84
CA TRP A 117 29.65 22.89 -11.11
C TRP A 117 30.23 23.81 -12.19
N SER A 118 31.56 24.00 -12.17
CA SER A 118 32.26 24.69 -13.26
C SER A 118 32.29 23.84 -14.53
N ASP A 119 32.51 24.49 -15.68
CA ASP A 119 32.64 23.78 -16.95
C ASP A 119 33.85 22.83 -16.97
N GLU A 120 34.96 23.16 -16.29
CA GLU A 120 36.09 22.23 -16.17
C GLU A 120 35.73 20.99 -15.35
N GLN A 121 34.94 21.15 -14.27
CA GLN A 121 34.49 20.02 -13.45
C GLN A 121 33.57 19.10 -14.24
N ARG A 122 32.62 19.66 -14.98
CA ARG A 122 31.72 18.89 -15.87
C ARG A 122 32.52 18.15 -16.95
N LEU A 123 33.48 18.82 -17.59
CA LEU A 123 34.34 18.20 -18.58
C LEU A 123 35.21 17.08 -17.98
N SER A 124 35.70 17.25 -16.76
CA SER A 124 36.44 16.21 -16.03
C SER A 124 35.56 14.98 -15.78
N LEU A 125 34.30 15.19 -15.41
CA LEU A 125 33.33 14.09 -15.26
C LEU A 125 33.08 13.38 -16.60
N CYS A 126 32.90 14.11 -17.70
CA CYS A 126 32.79 13.52 -19.04
C CYS A 126 34.01 12.65 -19.38
N LYS A 127 35.23 13.11 -19.06
CA LYS A 127 36.46 12.35 -19.27
C LYS A 127 36.53 11.08 -18.42
N LEU A 128 36.15 11.18 -17.15
CA LEU A 128 36.07 10.02 -16.24
C LEU A 128 35.07 8.98 -16.76
N MET A 129 33.91 9.43 -17.24
CA MET A 129 32.90 8.55 -17.82
C MET A 129 33.37 7.90 -19.12
N GLY A 130 34.03 8.65 -20.01
CA GLY A 130 34.49 8.13 -21.30
C GLY A 130 35.74 7.23 -21.22
N VAL A 131 36.61 7.42 -20.23
CA VAL A 131 37.93 6.77 -20.18
C VAL A 131 38.07 5.80 -19.00
N GLN A 132 37.49 6.12 -17.85
CA GLN A 132 37.73 5.39 -16.59
C GLN A 132 36.52 4.58 -16.11
N THR A 133 35.38 4.66 -16.81
CA THR A 133 34.19 3.89 -16.47
C THR A 133 34.05 2.70 -17.41
N PHE A 134 34.00 1.49 -16.84
CA PHE A 134 33.92 0.25 -17.59
C PHE A 134 32.55 -0.41 -17.39
N LEU A 135 31.92 -0.79 -18.50
CA LEU A 135 30.70 -1.60 -18.49
C LEU A 135 31.08 -3.06 -18.73
N VAL A 136 30.90 -3.89 -17.70
CA VAL A 136 31.07 -5.34 -17.82
C VAL A 136 29.74 -5.96 -18.25
N ALA A 137 29.68 -6.42 -19.49
CA ALA A 137 28.52 -7.09 -20.07
C ALA A 137 28.78 -8.59 -20.21
N VAL A 138 27.82 -9.39 -19.73
CA VAL A 138 27.75 -10.83 -19.96
C VAL A 138 26.58 -11.07 -20.89
N SER A 139 26.85 -11.59 -22.09
CA SER A 139 25.81 -11.89 -23.08
C SER A 139 25.60 -13.39 -23.21
N THR A 140 24.34 -13.80 -23.33
CA THR A 140 23.94 -15.18 -23.59
C THR A 140 22.92 -15.22 -24.74
N PRO A 141 22.91 -16.28 -25.55
CA PRO A 141 21.92 -16.42 -26.62
C PRO A 141 20.53 -16.78 -26.10
N ASP A 142 20.41 -17.37 -24.91
CA ASP A 142 19.13 -17.80 -24.34
C ASP A 142 18.72 -17.01 -23.09
N LEU A 143 17.42 -16.69 -23.02
CA LEU A 143 16.79 -15.94 -21.94
C LEU A 143 16.88 -16.68 -20.59
N ASP A 144 16.75 -18.01 -20.59
CA ASP A 144 16.79 -18.82 -19.38
C ASP A 144 18.18 -18.80 -18.70
N SER A 145 19.26 -18.91 -19.47
CA SER A 145 20.62 -18.72 -18.95
C SER A 145 20.83 -17.30 -18.48
N ALA A 146 20.23 -16.31 -19.14
CA ALA A 146 20.35 -14.92 -18.72
C ALA A 146 19.75 -14.76 -17.32
N HIS A 147 18.58 -15.36 -17.08
CA HIS A 147 17.94 -15.40 -15.77
C HIS A 147 18.72 -16.20 -14.72
N ARG A 148 19.36 -17.33 -15.10
CA ARG A 148 20.23 -18.08 -14.18
C ARG A 148 21.46 -17.27 -13.78
N ILE A 149 22.16 -16.69 -14.76
CA ILE A 149 23.34 -15.83 -14.53
C ILE A 149 22.93 -14.62 -13.67
N PHE A 150 21.80 -14.01 -13.98
CA PHE A 150 21.21 -12.93 -13.21
C PHE A 150 20.97 -13.32 -11.75
N SER A 151 20.29 -14.44 -11.51
CA SER A 151 19.91 -14.90 -10.17
C SER A 151 21.15 -15.14 -9.30
N VAL A 152 22.21 -15.69 -9.89
CA VAL A 152 23.49 -15.90 -9.20
C VAL A 152 24.20 -14.58 -8.93
N MET A 153 24.20 -13.65 -9.90
CA MET A 153 24.87 -12.34 -9.80
C MET A 153 24.20 -11.38 -8.81
N ASN A 154 22.87 -11.42 -8.68
CA ASN A 154 22.11 -10.51 -7.81
C ASN A 154 21.91 -11.00 -6.38
N SER A 155 22.57 -12.09 -5.98
CA SER A 155 22.68 -12.53 -4.57
C SER A 155 23.29 -11.49 -3.60
N ARG A 156 23.66 -10.29 -4.08
CA ARG A 156 24.23 -9.17 -3.30
C ARG A 156 23.69 -7.78 -3.69
N GLY A 157 22.65 -7.67 -4.54
CA GLY A 157 22.10 -6.41 -5.08
C GLY A 157 20.69 -6.08 -4.58
N LEU A 158 20.01 -5.09 -5.20
CA LEU A 158 18.56 -4.88 -5.01
C LEU A 158 17.82 -6.13 -5.53
N ASP A 159 17.14 -6.83 -4.63
CA ASP A 159 16.45 -8.08 -4.95
C ASP A 159 15.37 -7.87 -6.02
N LEU A 160 15.24 -8.82 -6.96
CA LEU A 160 14.04 -8.88 -7.82
C LEU A 160 12.82 -9.07 -6.95
N SER A 161 11.73 -8.39 -7.30
CA SER A 161 10.46 -8.72 -6.68
C SER A 161 10.05 -10.13 -7.12
N PRO A 162 9.39 -10.92 -6.27
CA PRO A 162 8.80 -12.19 -6.68
C PRO A 162 7.90 -12.04 -7.92
N ALA A 163 7.21 -10.91 -8.06
CA ALA A 163 6.38 -10.59 -9.20
C ALA A 163 7.17 -10.51 -10.52
N ASP A 164 8.38 -9.93 -10.51
CA ASP A 164 9.26 -9.87 -11.67
C ASP A 164 9.67 -11.29 -12.14
N ILE A 165 9.95 -12.18 -11.18
CA ILE A 165 10.32 -13.58 -11.45
C ILE A 165 9.13 -14.37 -12.02
N PHE A 166 7.94 -14.20 -11.45
CA PHE A 166 6.73 -14.87 -11.94
C PHE A 166 6.35 -14.39 -13.34
N LYS A 167 6.47 -13.07 -13.61
CA LYS A 167 6.22 -12.53 -14.95
C LYS A 167 7.12 -13.19 -15.99
N ALA A 168 8.42 -13.27 -15.74
CA ALA A 168 9.36 -13.89 -16.67
C ALA A 168 9.01 -15.36 -16.96
N GLN A 169 8.58 -16.11 -15.94
CA GLN A 169 8.20 -17.52 -16.09
C GLN A 169 6.89 -17.69 -16.87
N ILE A 170 5.88 -16.89 -16.55
CA ILE A 170 4.54 -17.05 -17.12
C ILE A 170 4.50 -16.50 -18.54
N ILE A 171 5.05 -15.30 -18.76
CA ILE A 171 5.09 -14.65 -20.07
C ILE A 171 6.05 -15.38 -21.03
N GLY A 172 7.12 -15.98 -20.50
CA GLY A 172 8.05 -16.80 -21.28
C GLY A 172 7.46 -18.13 -21.77
N GLU A 173 6.38 -18.62 -21.17
CA GLU A 173 5.63 -19.80 -21.63
C GLU A 173 4.54 -19.46 -22.69
N ILE A 174 4.30 -18.18 -22.98
CA ILE A 174 3.32 -17.71 -23.97
C ILE A 174 4.01 -17.55 -25.33
N ASP A 175 3.30 -17.90 -26.41
CA ASP A 175 3.77 -17.70 -27.78
C ASP A 175 4.14 -16.23 -28.05
N GLU A 176 5.22 -16.02 -28.78
CA GLU A 176 5.85 -14.70 -29.00
C GLU A 176 4.89 -13.65 -29.60
N GLU A 177 3.94 -14.09 -30.43
CA GLU A 177 2.92 -13.21 -31.04
C GLU A 177 1.91 -12.64 -30.03
N VAL A 178 1.63 -13.35 -28.94
CA VAL A 178 0.60 -12.96 -27.95
C VAL A 178 1.23 -12.52 -26.62
N SER A 179 2.49 -12.88 -26.40
CA SER A 179 3.28 -12.56 -25.20
C SER A 179 3.26 -11.05 -24.87
N GLU A 180 3.33 -10.18 -25.89
CA GLU A 180 3.29 -8.72 -25.68
C GLU A 180 1.96 -8.24 -25.09
N ILE A 181 0.82 -8.83 -25.49
CA ILE A 181 -0.51 -8.45 -24.99
C ILE A 181 -0.61 -8.77 -23.48
N TYR A 182 -0.16 -9.96 -23.09
CA TYR A 182 -0.20 -10.41 -21.70
C TYR A 182 0.85 -9.73 -20.83
N ALA A 183 2.02 -9.41 -21.39
CA ALA A 183 3.02 -8.60 -20.72
C ALA A 183 2.46 -7.20 -20.40
N ARG A 184 1.73 -6.57 -21.34
CA ARG A 184 1.07 -5.28 -21.10
C ARG A 184 -0.02 -5.38 -20.03
N ARG A 185 -0.90 -6.39 -20.07
CA ARG A 185 -1.91 -6.61 -19.03
C ARG A 185 -1.32 -6.75 -17.63
N TRP A 186 -0.20 -7.48 -17.54
CA TRP A 186 0.55 -7.61 -16.29
C TRP A 186 1.10 -6.27 -15.81
N GLU A 187 1.71 -5.49 -16.71
CA GLU A 187 2.27 -4.17 -16.39
C GLU A 187 1.20 -3.17 -15.97
N ASP A 188 0.03 -3.20 -16.63
CA ASP A 188 -1.09 -2.33 -16.28
C ASP A 188 -1.63 -2.66 -14.87
N ALA A 189 -1.70 -3.96 -14.51
CA ALA A 189 -2.06 -4.40 -13.17
C ALA A 189 -1.02 -3.99 -12.11
N GLU A 190 0.27 -4.14 -12.41
CA GLU A 190 1.38 -3.74 -11.54
C GLU A 190 1.36 -2.23 -11.28
N GLU A 191 1.14 -1.43 -12.32
CA GLU A 191 1.12 0.02 -12.19
C GLU A 191 -0.13 0.53 -11.44
N SER A 192 -1.30 -0.07 -11.68
CA SER A 192 -2.53 0.29 -10.99
C SER A 192 -2.43 0.05 -9.48
N LEU A 193 -1.76 -1.03 -9.07
CA LEU A 193 -1.54 -1.35 -7.67
C LEU A 193 -0.32 -0.66 -7.06
N GLY A 194 0.69 -0.36 -7.87
CA GLY A 194 2.01 0.00 -7.38
C GLY A 194 2.82 -1.24 -7.00
N ARG A 195 4.14 -1.12 -7.06
CA ARG A 195 5.06 -2.27 -7.00
C ARG A 195 5.01 -3.07 -5.70
N GLU A 196 4.82 -2.40 -4.57
CA GLU A 196 4.76 -3.04 -3.25
C GLU A 196 3.47 -3.85 -3.09
N ASP A 197 2.30 -3.20 -3.24
CA ASP A 197 0.99 -3.85 -3.13
C ASP A 197 0.82 -4.98 -4.18
N PHE A 198 1.37 -4.79 -5.39
CA PHE A 198 1.35 -5.83 -6.43
C PHE A 198 2.22 -7.03 -6.06
N SER A 199 3.36 -6.82 -5.40
CA SER A 199 4.18 -7.92 -4.89
C SER A 199 3.46 -8.68 -3.76
N ASP A 200 2.78 -7.96 -2.86
CA ASP A 200 2.00 -8.55 -1.76
C ASP A 200 0.77 -9.33 -2.27
N LEU A 201 0.21 -8.94 -3.42
CA LEU A 201 -0.89 -9.66 -4.06
C LEU A 201 -0.57 -11.15 -4.26
N PHE A 202 0.68 -11.51 -4.59
CA PHE A 202 1.07 -12.90 -4.78
C PHE A 202 1.02 -13.69 -3.46
N LEU A 203 1.29 -13.06 -2.31
CA LEU A 203 1.11 -13.69 -0.99
C LEU A 203 -0.38 -13.98 -0.75
N HIS A 204 -1.25 -13.03 -1.09
CA HIS A 204 -2.69 -13.18 -0.92
C HIS A 204 -3.28 -14.25 -1.85
N ILE A 205 -2.92 -14.24 -3.14
CA ILE A 205 -3.33 -15.26 -4.12
C ILE A 205 -2.88 -16.65 -3.64
N ARG A 206 -1.63 -16.79 -3.19
CA ARG A 206 -1.12 -18.06 -2.65
C ARG A 206 -1.97 -18.57 -1.50
N MET A 207 -2.35 -17.69 -0.59
CA MET A 207 -3.18 -18.04 0.57
C MET A 207 -4.58 -18.47 0.15
N ILE A 208 -5.19 -17.79 -0.82
CA ILE A 208 -6.52 -18.13 -1.36
C ILE A 208 -6.52 -19.52 -2.01
N PHE A 209 -5.49 -19.84 -2.80
CA PHE A 209 -5.39 -21.13 -3.50
C PHE A 209 -5.05 -22.30 -2.57
N SER A 210 -4.11 -22.09 -1.65
CA SER A 210 -3.62 -23.18 -0.79
C SER A 210 -4.47 -23.40 0.46
N GLY A 211 -5.14 -22.36 0.99
CA GLY A 211 -5.87 -22.47 2.26
C GLY A 211 -4.98 -22.80 3.46
N GLU A 212 -3.66 -22.60 3.36
CA GLU A 212 -2.69 -22.94 4.41
C GLU A 212 -1.80 -21.75 4.77
N ARG A 213 -0.96 -21.89 5.81
CA ARG A 213 0.12 -20.94 6.11
C ARG A 213 1.37 -21.27 5.28
N ALA A 214 2.11 -20.24 4.86
CA ALA A 214 3.39 -20.43 4.19
C ALA A 214 4.41 -21.18 5.08
N ARG A 215 5.03 -22.22 4.52
CA ARG A 215 6.07 -23.07 5.14
C ARG A 215 7.43 -22.88 4.48
N GLN A 216 7.45 -22.43 3.23
CA GLN A 216 8.63 -22.18 2.42
C GLN A 216 8.58 -20.79 1.78
N GLU A 217 9.62 -20.48 1.00
CA GLU A 217 9.70 -19.24 0.22
C GLU A 217 8.56 -19.14 -0.80
N LEU A 218 8.00 -17.94 -0.95
CA LEU A 218 6.88 -17.66 -1.86
C LEU A 218 7.13 -18.19 -3.27
N LEU A 219 8.35 -18.04 -3.81
CA LEU A 219 8.68 -18.53 -5.15
C LEU A 219 8.41 -20.03 -5.33
N LYS A 220 8.76 -20.86 -4.34
CA LYS A 220 8.58 -22.32 -4.42
C LYS A 220 7.12 -22.71 -4.19
N GLU A 221 6.48 -22.09 -3.20
CA GLU A 221 5.09 -22.40 -2.88
C GLU A 221 4.14 -21.92 -3.98
N PHE A 222 4.32 -20.70 -4.48
CA PHE A 222 3.48 -20.17 -5.55
C PHE A 222 3.59 -21.03 -6.82
N GLN A 223 4.79 -21.50 -7.15
CA GLN A 223 5.00 -22.42 -8.26
C GLN A 223 4.29 -23.76 -8.08
N SER A 224 4.38 -24.34 -6.88
CA SER A 224 3.85 -25.68 -6.59
C SER A 224 2.37 -25.72 -6.22
N GLN A 225 1.80 -24.60 -5.76
CA GLN A 225 0.42 -24.50 -5.27
C GLN A 225 -0.49 -23.70 -6.19
N VAL A 226 0.05 -22.73 -6.95
CA VAL A 226 -0.76 -21.87 -7.84
C VAL A 226 -0.41 -22.17 -9.29
N LEU A 227 0.83 -21.89 -9.71
CA LEU A 227 1.21 -21.97 -11.12
C LEU A 227 1.19 -23.40 -11.67
N VAL A 228 1.32 -24.44 -10.82
CA VAL A 228 1.18 -25.84 -11.24
C VAL A 228 -0.15 -26.08 -11.98
N HIS A 229 -1.21 -25.35 -11.62
CA HIS A 229 -2.52 -25.45 -12.25
C HIS A 229 -2.63 -24.72 -13.59
N TYR A 230 -1.61 -23.96 -13.98
CA TYR A 230 -1.58 -23.13 -15.20
C TYR A 230 -0.38 -23.41 -16.11
N LYS A 231 0.44 -24.42 -15.78
CA LYS A 231 1.52 -24.90 -16.64
C LYS A 231 0.98 -25.54 -17.92
N GLY A 232 1.80 -25.50 -18.98
CA GLY A 232 1.54 -26.21 -20.23
C GLY A 232 0.62 -25.45 -21.19
N GLY A 233 0.92 -24.17 -21.44
CA GLY A 233 0.18 -23.33 -22.39
C GLY A 233 -1.06 -22.65 -21.81
N ARG A 234 -1.27 -22.69 -20.49
CA ARG A 234 -2.40 -22.02 -19.80
C ARG A 234 -1.96 -20.77 -19.03
N ALA A 235 -0.79 -20.22 -19.37
CA ALA A 235 -0.29 -18.97 -18.83
C ALA A 235 -1.26 -17.80 -19.09
N GLU A 236 -1.93 -17.80 -20.24
CA GLU A 236 -2.98 -16.84 -20.59
C GLU A 236 -4.17 -16.89 -19.63
N GLU A 237 -4.59 -18.10 -19.24
CA GLU A 237 -5.68 -18.31 -18.29
C GLU A 237 -5.30 -17.76 -16.91
N PHE A 238 -4.06 -17.96 -16.47
CA PHE A 238 -3.58 -17.38 -15.22
C PHE A 238 -3.70 -15.86 -15.21
N VAL A 239 -3.21 -15.19 -16.26
CA VAL A 239 -3.25 -13.72 -16.31
C VAL A 239 -4.69 -13.22 -16.32
N ASN A 240 -5.56 -13.83 -17.13
CA ASN A 240 -6.94 -13.35 -17.32
C ASN A 240 -7.91 -13.73 -16.20
N GLN A 241 -7.74 -14.89 -15.57
CA GLN A 241 -8.71 -15.43 -14.62
C GLN A 241 -8.25 -15.29 -13.16
N VAL A 242 -6.95 -15.08 -12.94
CA VAL A 242 -6.35 -14.97 -11.61
C VAL A 242 -5.72 -13.60 -11.42
N LEU A 243 -4.62 -13.30 -12.11
CA LEU A 243 -3.82 -12.12 -11.79
C LEU A 243 -4.60 -10.82 -11.95
N VAL A 244 -5.15 -10.56 -13.13
CA VAL A 244 -5.85 -9.30 -13.42
C VAL A 244 -7.08 -9.14 -12.53
N PRO A 245 -8.00 -10.12 -12.41
CA PRO A 245 -9.16 -9.99 -11.53
C PRO A 245 -8.81 -9.77 -10.06
N TYR A 246 -7.78 -10.45 -9.53
CA TYR A 246 -7.35 -10.22 -8.15
C TYR A 246 -6.65 -8.87 -7.98
N ALA A 247 -5.95 -8.39 -9.00
CA ALA A 247 -5.34 -7.06 -8.98
C ALA A 247 -6.43 -5.95 -8.96
N GLU A 248 -7.44 -6.08 -9.81
CA GLU A 248 -8.61 -5.19 -9.85
C GLU A 248 -9.37 -5.21 -8.52
N ALA A 249 -9.66 -6.39 -7.97
CA ALA A 249 -10.30 -6.53 -6.67
C ALA A 249 -9.48 -5.90 -5.54
N SER A 250 -8.15 -6.05 -5.58
CA SER A 250 -7.26 -5.42 -4.59
C SER A 250 -7.27 -3.90 -4.70
N ALA A 251 -7.32 -3.35 -5.92
CA ALA A 251 -7.45 -1.91 -6.14
C ALA A 251 -8.79 -1.39 -5.60
N VAL A 252 -9.89 -2.12 -5.83
CA VAL A 252 -11.22 -1.81 -5.29
C VAL A 252 -11.20 -1.72 -3.76
N ILE A 253 -10.56 -2.66 -3.07
CA ILE A 253 -10.44 -2.62 -1.60
C ILE A 253 -9.61 -1.42 -1.16
N ARG A 254 -8.39 -1.26 -1.70
CA ARG A 254 -7.45 -0.19 -1.35
C ARG A 254 -8.07 1.20 -1.53
N ASP A 255 -8.71 1.41 -2.67
CA ASP A 255 -9.26 2.71 -3.04
C ASP A 255 -10.66 2.93 -2.47
N ARG A 256 -11.32 1.87 -1.98
CA ARG A 256 -12.72 1.84 -1.52
C ARG A 256 -13.66 2.27 -2.65
N ALA A 257 -13.45 1.67 -3.82
CA ALA A 257 -14.05 2.06 -5.09
C ALA A 257 -14.99 0.98 -5.65
N TYR A 258 -15.64 0.21 -4.79
CA TYR A 258 -16.62 -0.78 -5.22
C TYR A 258 -17.85 -0.08 -5.80
N ALA A 259 -18.30 -0.55 -6.97
CA ALA A 259 -19.37 0.08 -7.74
C ALA A 259 -20.26 -0.98 -8.40
N ALA A 260 -21.38 -1.32 -7.74
CA ALA A 260 -22.38 -2.27 -8.25
C ALA A 260 -23.82 -1.71 -8.15
N GLY A 261 -23.97 -0.38 -8.06
CA GLY A 261 -25.26 0.28 -7.86
C GLY A 261 -25.68 0.31 -6.38
N SER A 262 -26.90 -0.16 -6.07
CA SER A 262 -27.44 -0.14 -4.69
C SER A 262 -26.60 -1.00 -3.74
N GLY A 263 -26.19 -0.45 -2.60
CA GLY A 263 -25.36 -1.15 -1.60
C GLY A 263 -23.85 -0.90 -1.74
N SER A 264 -23.41 -0.17 -2.78
CA SER A 264 -21.99 0.15 -2.98
C SER A 264 -21.38 0.92 -1.80
N ASP A 265 -22.11 1.89 -1.26
CA ASP A 265 -21.66 2.70 -0.12
C ASP A 265 -21.44 1.85 1.13
N GLN A 266 -22.31 0.85 1.36
CA GLN A 266 -22.19 -0.05 2.50
C GLN A 266 -20.94 -0.93 2.39
N VAL A 267 -20.65 -1.46 1.21
CA VAL A 267 -19.44 -2.26 0.96
C VAL A 267 -18.17 -1.42 1.14
N ASN A 268 -18.16 -0.22 0.55
CA ASN A 268 -17.03 0.73 0.69
C ASN A 268 -16.82 1.18 2.13
N LEU A 269 -17.89 1.30 2.93
CA LEU A 269 -17.81 1.58 4.35
C LEU A 269 -17.12 0.44 5.12
N TRP A 270 -17.41 -0.82 4.79
CA TRP A 270 -16.72 -1.96 5.40
C TRP A 270 -15.24 -2.02 5.04
N PHE A 271 -14.87 -1.75 3.78
CA PHE A 271 -13.45 -1.64 3.41
C PHE A 271 -12.75 -0.55 4.21
N ARG A 272 -13.39 0.61 4.39
CA ARG A 272 -12.84 1.67 5.23
C ARG A 272 -12.61 1.23 6.67
N ARG A 273 -13.50 0.42 7.25
CA ARG A 273 -13.35 -0.12 8.61
C ARG A 273 -12.20 -1.12 8.70
N LEU A 274 -12.13 -2.07 7.77
CA LEU A 274 -11.07 -3.09 7.73
C LEU A 274 -9.69 -2.47 7.50
N LEU A 275 -9.58 -1.43 6.66
CA LEU A 275 -8.34 -0.69 6.41
C LEU A 275 -7.82 0.10 7.63
N GLN A 276 -8.59 0.23 8.72
CA GLN A 276 -8.09 0.82 9.97
C GLN A 276 -7.29 -0.16 10.83
N LEU A 277 -7.33 -1.45 10.52
CA LEU A 277 -6.54 -2.47 11.19
C LEU A 277 -5.06 -2.32 10.84
N ASP A 278 -4.17 -2.74 11.75
CA ASP A 278 -2.72 -2.63 11.59
C ASP A 278 -2.06 -3.82 10.88
N ASN A 279 -2.86 -4.68 10.26
CA ASN A 279 -2.44 -5.90 9.59
C ASN A 279 -3.38 -6.22 8.41
N ASN A 280 -2.88 -7.05 7.49
CA ASN A 280 -3.57 -7.40 6.24
C ASN A 280 -4.01 -8.88 6.19
N ASP A 281 -4.03 -9.59 7.34
CA ASP A 281 -4.32 -11.03 7.36
C ASP A 281 -5.75 -11.35 6.88
N TRP A 282 -6.68 -10.39 6.99
CA TRP A 282 -8.06 -10.47 6.51
C TRP A 282 -8.20 -10.27 5.00
N TRP A 283 -7.19 -9.69 4.34
CA TRP A 283 -7.22 -9.26 2.94
C TRP A 283 -7.52 -10.40 1.97
N PRO A 284 -6.90 -11.61 2.11
CA PRO A 284 -7.20 -12.75 1.23
C PRO A 284 -8.69 -13.16 1.25
N ALA A 285 -9.35 -13.12 2.41
CA ALA A 285 -10.76 -13.47 2.54
C ALA A 285 -11.66 -12.42 1.87
N ALA A 286 -11.31 -11.13 1.98
CA ALA A 286 -12.02 -10.05 1.28
C ALA A 286 -11.85 -10.13 -0.25
N LEU A 287 -10.63 -10.43 -0.73
CA LEU A 287 -10.37 -10.67 -2.15
C LEU A 287 -11.17 -11.85 -2.70
N TRP A 288 -11.18 -12.97 -1.98
CA TRP A 288 -11.97 -14.14 -2.36
C TRP A 288 -13.46 -13.80 -2.45
N ALA A 289 -13.99 -13.03 -1.49
CA ALA A 289 -15.39 -12.61 -1.46
C ALA A 289 -15.74 -11.71 -2.65
N LEU A 290 -14.93 -10.69 -2.95
CA LEU A 290 -15.12 -9.84 -4.12
C LEU A 290 -15.08 -10.63 -5.43
N ARG A 291 -14.16 -11.60 -5.54
CA ARG A 291 -14.03 -12.41 -6.75
C ARG A 291 -15.23 -13.37 -6.90
N SER A 292 -15.73 -13.93 -5.81
CA SER A 292 -16.80 -14.94 -5.84
C SER A 292 -18.21 -14.35 -5.85
N HIS A 293 -18.39 -13.16 -5.26
CA HIS A 293 -19.68 -12.52 -5.03
C HIS A 293 -19.69 -11.03 -5.41
N GLY A 294 -18.82 -10.62 -6.34
CA GLY A 294 -18.65 -9.22 -6.77
C GLY A 294 -19.94 -8.53 -7.22
N ASP A 295 -20.87 -9.28 -7.79
CA ASP A 295 -22.15 -8.78 -8.29
C ASP A 295 -23.28 -8.80 -7.24
N ASP A 296 -23.01 -9.25 -6.01
CA ASP A 296 -23.99 -9.34 -4.91
C ASP A 296 -23.59 -8.43 -3.74
N PRO A 297 -23.95 -7.13 -3.79
CA PRO A 297 -23.58 -6.17 -2.75
C PRO A 297 -24.22 -6.48 -1.39
N LEU A 298 -25.37 -7.15 -1.36
CA LEU A 298 -26.05 -7.53 -0.12
C LEU A 298 -25.28 -8.64 0.60
N TRP A 299 -24.90 -9.68 -0.14
CA TRP A 299 -24.09 -10.76 0.40
C TRP A 299 -22.71 -10.26 0.81
N LEU A 300 -22.04 -9.43 -0.01
CA LEU A 300 -20.76 -8.82 0.33
C LEU A 300 -20.86 -7.98 1.60
N GLY A 301 -21.90 -7.16 1.75
CA GLY A 301 -22.12 -6.38 2.95
C GLY A 301 -22.26 -7.25 4.20
N ALA A 302 -23.01 -8.35 4.11
CA ALA A 302 -23.17 -9.30 5.22
C ALA A 302 -21.85 -10.02 5.56
N PHE A 303 -21.12 -10.48 4.55
CA PHE A 303 -19.82 -11.13 4.72
C PHE A 303 -18.79 -10.19 5.36
N LEU A 304 -18.66 -8.97 4.83
CA LEU A 304 -17.67 -8.00 5.31
C LEU A 304 -17.99 -7.52 6.73
N ARG A 305 -19.26 -7.46 7.14
CA ARG A 305 -19.63 -7.22 8.54
C ARG A 305 -19.13 -8.32 9.47
N LEU A 306 -19.29 -9.58 9.08
CA LEU A 306 -18.79 -10.72 9.87
C LEU A 306 -17.25 -10.78 9.87
N LEU A 307 -16.62 -10.46 8.73
CA LEU A 307 -15.17 -10.39 8.61
C LEU A 307 -14.59 -9.28 9.50
N GLU A 308 -15.21 -8.08 9.49
CA GLU A 308 -14.84 -6.96 10.36
C GLU A 308 -14.98 -7.35 11.82
N ARG A 309 -16.11 -7.95 12.23
CA ARG A 309 -16.31 -8.46 13.60
C ARG A 309 -15.21 -9.41 14.04
N LEU A 310 -14.86 -10.39 13.20
CA LEU A 310 -13.82 -11.37 13.49
C LEU A 310 -12.45 -10.69 13.64
N ALA A 311 -12.10 -9.84 12.68
CA ALA A 311 -10.82 -9.13 12.67
C ALA A 311 -10.69 -8.13 13.84
N ALA A 312 -11.77 -7.39 14.14
CA ALA A 312 -11.89 -6.47 15.26
C ALA A 312 -11.71 -7.20 16.60
N SER A 313 -12.40 -8.32 16.81
CA SER A 313 -12.24 -9.14 18.02
C SER A 313 -10.79 -9.61 18.20
N MET A 314 -10.17 -10.15 17.15
CA MET A 314 -8.75 -10.56 17.22
C MET A 314 -7.83 -9.37 17.51
N PHE A 315 -8.14 -8.19 16.96
CA PHE A 315 -7.38 -6.98 17.18
C PHE A 315 -7.47 -6.49 18.63
N VAL A 316 -8.69 -6.41 19.19
CA VAL A 316 -8.96 -6.07 20.59
C VAL A 316 -8.29 -7.05 21.56
N ARG A 317 -8.34 -8.35 21.25
CA ARG A 317 -7.69 -9.41 22.06
C ARG A 317 -6.18 -9.50 21.86
N ARG A 318 -5.60 -8.69 20.96
CA ARG A 318 -4.16 -8.67 20.64
C ARG A 318 -3.64 -10.04 20.20
N VAL A 319 -4.45 -10.80 19.48
CA VAL A 319 -4.05 -12.09 18.92
C VAL A 319 -2.86 -11.85 17.99
N TYR A 320 -1.75 -12.55 18.18
CA TYR A 320 -0.54 -12.38 17.38
C TYR A 320 -0.66 -13.07 16.01
N THR A 321 0.27 -12.81 15.10
CA THR A 321 0.13 -13.14 13.67
C THR A 321 -0.18 -14.60 13.36
N THR A 322 0.49 -15.55 14.03
CA THR A 322 0.36 -16.97 13.67
C THR A 322 -1.08 -17.50 13.80
N PRO A 323 -1.77 -17.40 14.95
CA PRO A 323 -3.18 -17.81 15.05
C PRO A 323 -4.11 -17.08 14.08
N ARG A 324 -3.88 -15.79 13.80
CA ARG A 324 -4.71 -15.04 12.84
C ARG A 324 -4.60 -15.62 11.44
N VAL A 325 -3.38 -15.85 10.97
CA VAL A 325 -3.14 -16.45 9.65
C VAL A 325 -3.78 -17.83 9.55
N PHE A 326 -3.69 -18.66 10.59
CA PHE A 326 -4.39 -19.95 10.61
C PHE A 326 -5.91 -19.79 10.54
N ARG A 327 -6.48 -18.85 11.31
CA ARG A 327 -7.92 -18.60 11.31
C ARG A 327 -8.44 -18.19 9.92
N PHE A 328 -7.71 -17.32 9.21
CA PHE A 328 -8.09 -16.90 7.86
C PHE A 328 -7.82 -17.97 6.80
N ALA A 329 -6.82 -18.84 6.99
CA ALA A 329 -6.57 -19.99 6.14
C ALA A 329 -7.71 -21.04 6.26
N ASP A 330 -8.14 -21.33 7.48
CA ASP A 330 -9.30 -22.19 7.76
C ASP A 330 -10.57 -21.57 7.14
N LEU A 331 -10.76 -20.25 7.29
CA LEU A 331 -11.88 -19.54 6.67
C LEU A 331 -11.90 -19.70 5.16
N LEU A 332 -10.78 -19.48 4.47
CA LEU A 332 -10.71 -19.65 3.02
C LEU A 332 -11.03 -21.10 2.60
N THR A 333 -10.53 -22.09 3.34
CA THR A 333 -10.85 -23.50 3.11
C THR A 333 -12.35 -23.77 3.22
N GLU A 334 -13.00 -23.21 4.25
CA GLU A 334 -14.43 -23.36 4.48
C GLU A 334 -15.29 -22.61 3.46
N LEU A 335 -14.84 -21.44 3.00
CA LEU A 335 -15.48 -20.66 1.95
C LEU A 335 -15.41 -21.39 0.60
N ASN A 336 -14.25 -21.95 0.25
CA ASN A 336 -14.08 -22.80 -0.93
C ASN A 336 -14.94 -24.08 -0.86
N ALA A 337 -15.23 -24.58 0.34
CA ALA A 337 -16.17 -25.69 0.56
C ALA A 337 -17.65 -25.27 0.50
N GLY A 338 -17.95 -24.00 0.23
CA GLY A 338 -19.31 -23.49 0.07
C GLY A 338 -20.05 -23.19 1.38
N LYS A 339 -19.37 -23.11 2.52
CA LYS A 339 -20.02 -22.79 3.81
C LYS A 339 -20.54 -21.34 3.88
N GLY A 340 -20.00 -20.44 3.05
CA GLY A 340 -20.45 -19.05 2.96
C GLY A 340 -20.42 -18.31 4.30
N LEU A 341 -21.50 -17.59 4.63
CA LEU A 341 -21.62 -16.80 5.87
C LEU A 341 -21.66 -17.65 7.16
N GLU A 342 -21.98 -18.94 7.02
CA GLU A 342 -22.08 -19.89 8.13
C GLU A 342 -20.74 -20.60 8.43
N ALA A 343 -19.65 -20.21 7.75
CA ALA A 343 -18.32 -20.75 7.99
C ALA A 343 -17.94 -20.64 9.49
N PRO A 344 -17.71 -21.77 10.21
CA PRO A 344 -17.29 -21.75 11.61
C PRO A 344 -16.06 -20.89 11.89
N ALA A 345 -15.13 -20.79 10.94
CA ALA A 345 -13.94 -19.94 11.03
C ALA A 345 -14.27 -18.44 10.99
N LEU A 346 -15.42 -18.05 10.42
CA LEU A 346 -15.90 -16.67 10.37
C LEU A 346 -16.56 -16.23 11.69
N GLN A 347 -17.01 -17.18 12.50
CA GLN A 347 -17.77 -16.91 13.72
C GLN A 347 -16.86 -16.79 14.94
N LEU A 348 -17.20 -15.91 15.89
CA LEU A 348 -16.56 -15.90 17.21
C LEU A 348 -17.14 -16.99 18.10
N THR A 349 -16.25 -17.76 18.74
CA THR A 349 -16.60 -18.70 19.81
C THR A 349 -16.97 -17.95 21.09
N GLU A 350 -17.67 -18.63 22.01
CA GLU A 350 -18.10 -18.04 23.28
C GLU A 350 -16.94 -17.50 24.13
N THR A 351 -15.81 -18.23 24.15
CA THR A 351 -14.61 -17.80 24.87
C THR A 351 -14.03 -16.51 24.27
N GLU A 352 -14.03 -16.39 22.94
CA GLU A 352 -13.50 -15.20 22.25
C GLU A 352 -14.40 -13.98 22.46
N ARG A 353 -15.72 -14.19 22.44
CA ARG A 353 -16.73 -13.19 22.77
C ARG A 353 -16.52 -12.64 24.18
N ALA A 354 -16.50 -13.52 25.18
CA ALA A 354 -16.27 -13.16 26.58
C ALA A 354 -14.91 -12.48 26.81
N GLU A 355 -13.85 -12.93 26.15
CA GLU A 355 -12.54 -12.27 26.24
C GLU A 355 -12.54 -10.89 25.59
N THR A 356 -13.19 -10.74 24.43
CA THR A 356 -13.31 -9.44 23.74
C THR A 356 -14.04 -8.45 24.64
N LEU A 357 -15.19 -8.84 25.20
CA LEU A 357 -15.96 -8.01 26.11
C LEU A 357 -15.15 -7.60 27.35
N ARG A 358 -14.42 -8.55 27.96
CA ARG A 358 -13.54 -8.27 29.12
C ARG A 358 -12.44 -7.26 28.78
N ARG A 359 -11.87 -7.32 27.58
CA ARG A 359 -10.84 -6.38 27.13
C ARG A 359 -11.42 -4.98 26.90
N LEU A 360 -12.62 -4.89 26.34
CA LEU A 360 -13.32 -3.63 26.14
C LEU A 360 -13.72 -2.98 27.48
N ASP A 361 -14.08 -3.78 28.48
CA ASP A 361 -14.40 -3.26 29.81
C ASP A 361 -13.16 -2.80 30.61
N GLY A 362 -11.96 -3.20 30.18
CA GLY A 362 -10.70 -2.82 30.82
C GLY A 362 -10.16 -1.44 30.45
N GLU A 363 -8.88 -1.23 30.75
CA GLU A 363 -8.14 0.01 30.48
C GLU A 363 -7.71 0.16 29.01
N VAL A 364 -8.69 0.41 28.13
CA VAL A 364 -8.48 0.50 26.68
C VAL A 364 -7.43 1.54 26.28
N TYR A 365 -7.24 2.62 27.04
CA TYR A 365 -6.30 3.68 26.67
C TYR A 365 -4.84 3.22 26.49
N HIS A 366 -4.40 2.22 27.28
CA HIS A 366 -3.03 1.71 27.22
C HIS A 366 -2.77 0.86 25.97
N GLU A 367 -3.81 0.35 25.32
CA GLU A 367 -3.72 -0.39 24.07
C GLU A 367 -3.60 0.56 22.87
N LEU A 368 -2.40 1.11 22.68
CA LEU A 368 -2.11 2.17 21.70
C LEU A 368 -2.62 1.88 20.28
N ARG A 369 -2.60 0.61 19.87
CA ARG A 369 -3.01 0.18 18.52
C ARG A 369 -4.53 0.09 18.38
N THR A 370 -5.24 -0.39 19.40
CA THR A 370 -6.67 -0.72 19.30
C THR A 370 -7.56 0.42 19.79
N ARG A 371 -7.11 1.23 20.75
CA ARG A 371 -7.93 2.28 21.39
C ARG A 371 -8.61 3.21 20.40
N ARG A 372 -7.90 3.60 19.36
CA ARG A 372 -8.39 4.53 18.35
C ARG A 372 -9.43 3.85 17.44
N PHE A 373 -9.16 2.62 17.03
CA PHE A 373 -10.09 1.82 16.24
C PHE A 373 -11.42 1.63 17.00
N ILE A 374 -11.36 1.25 18.28
CA ILE A 374 -12.55 1.06 19.13
C ILE A 374 -13.34 2.36 19.25
N LEU A 375 -12.68 3.49 19.53
CA LEU A 375 -13.35 4.78 19.69
C LEU A 375 -13.96 5.29 18.38
N LEU A 376 -13.32 5.08 17.24
CA LEU A 376 -13.89 5.42 15.94
C LEU A 376 -15.12 4.55 15.64
N ARG A 377 -15.07 3.25 15.96
CA ARG A 377 -16.23 2.37 15.81
C ARG A 377 -17.39 2.78 16.71
N LEU A 378 -17.13 3.09 17.98
CA LEU A 378 -18.13 3.61 18.91
C LEU A 378 -18.75 4.92 18.43
N ASP A 379 -17.92 5.83 17.94
CA ASP A 379 -18.36 7.13 17.47
C ASP A 379 -19.25 7.02 16.21
N GLU A 380 -18.95 6.08 15.29
CA GLU A 380 -19.85 5.71 14.19
C GLU A 380 -21.18 5.12 14.68
N LEU A 381 -21.16 4.23 15.68
CA LEU A 381 -22.38 3.63 16.23
C LEU A 381 -23.28 4.66 16.92
N VAL A 382 -22.70 5.63 17.60
CA VAL A 382 -23.42 6.74 18.23
C VAL A 382 -23.99 7.72 17.20
N ALA A 383 -23.43 7.78 15.99
CA ALA A 383 -23.91 8.64 14.91
C ALA A 383 -25.19 8.13 14.22
N GLU A 384 -25.65 6.91 14.52
CA GLU A 384 -26.83 6.26 13.93
C GLU A 384 -26.86 6.27 12.39
N ASP A 385 -25.75 5.89 11.73
CA ASP A 385 -25.57 5.74 10.26
C ASP A 385 -25.86 6.99 9.37
N ASP A 386 -26.47 8.07 9.88
CA ASP A 386 -26.88 9.26 9.12
C ASP A 386 -25.72 10.20 8.76
N ILE A 387 -24.57 10.04 9.41
CA ILE A 387 -23.36 10.78 9.11
C ILE A 387 -22.22 9.77 9.01
N VAL A 388 -21.92 9.34 7.78
CA VAL A 388 -20.64 8.70 7.46
C VAL A 388 -19.55 9.75 7.63
N ALA A 389 -19.19 10.02 8.88
CA ALA A 389 -18.22 11.04 9.22
C ALA A 389 -16.87 10.58 8.65
N THR A 390 -16.47 11.24 7.56
CA THR A 390 -15.24 10.91 6.86
C THR A 390 -14.11 11.56 7.64
N TYR A 391 -13.55 10.79 8.55
CA TYR A 391 -12.52 11.25 9.46
C TYR A 391 -11.16 11.31 8.76
N ASP A 392 -10.60 12.52 8.62
CA ASP A 392 -9.21 12.69 8.24
C ASP A 392 -8.29 12.24 9.39
N ALA A 393 -7.91 10.98 9.30
CA ALA A 393 -7.18 10.18 10.27
C ALA A 393 -5.92 10.82 10.92
N PRO A 394 -5.09 11.65 10.26
CA PRO A 394 -3.78 12.05 10.82
C PRO A 394 -3.88 13.02 12.00
N ARG A 395 -5.05 13.62 12.24
CA ARG A 395 -5.22 14.70 13.24
C ARG A 395 -6.05 14.30 14.45
N ILE A 396 -6.54 13.06 14.51
CA ILE A 396 -7.39 12.56 15.60
C ILE A 396 -6.53 12.01 16.73
N THR A 397 -6.87 12.41 17.95
CA THR A 397 -6.25 11.98 19.20
C THR A 397 -7.33 11.54 20.17
N VAL A 398 -6.95 10.69 21.12
CA VAL A 398 -7.81 10.29 22.23
C VAL A 398 -7.59 11.28 23.37
N GLU A 399 -8.68 11.84 23.89
CA GLU A 399 -8.68 12.71 25.06
C GLU A 399 -9.33 12.00 26.26
N HIS A 400 -8.80 12.33 27.43
CA HIS A 400 -9.32 11.94 28.74
C HIS A 400 -10.23 13.03 29.29
N VAL A 401 -11.51 12.75 29.51
CA VAL A 401 -12.40 13.75 30.14
C VAL A 401 -11.94 14.01 31.58
N LEU A 402 -11.92 12.96 32.42
CA LEU A 402 -11.20 12.91 33.70
C LEU A 402 -9.69 12.80 33.40
N PRO A 403 -8.87 13.82 33.71
CA PRO A 403 -7.44 13.84 33.37
C PRO A 403 -6.63 12.77 34.10
N GLN A 404 -5.51 12.37 33.50
CA GLN A 404 -4.54 11.46 34.12
C GLN A 404 -3.89 12.04 35.38
N ASN A 405 -3.58 13.34 35.36
CA ASN A 405 -2.85 14.01 36.43
C ASN A 405 -3.55 15.33 36.82
N PRO A 406 -4.72 15.29 37.48
CA PRO A 406 -5.39 16.50 37.94
C PRO A 406 -4.54 17.21 39.01
N GLY A 407 -4.53 18.54 38.97
CA GLY A 407 -3.80 19.37 39.92
C GLY A 407 -4.29 19.18 41.37
N PRO A 408 -3.51 19.58 42.40
CA PRO A 408 -3.88 19.42 43.80
C PRO A 408 -5.22 20.06 44.19
N GLU A 409 -5.51 21.23 43.62
CA GLU A 409 -6.73 22.02 43.88
C GLU A 409 -7.86 21.77 42.86
N SER A 410 -7.73 20.74 42.02
CA SER A 410 -8.68 20.45 40.94
C SER A 410 -9.96 19.79 41.48
N GLN A 411 -11.10 20.16 40.88
CA GLN A 411 -12.40 19.54 41.16
C GLN A 411 -12.35 18.00 41.08
N TRP A 412 -11.56 17.45 40.16
CA TRP A 412 -11.40 16.00 39.99
C TRP A 412 -10.88 15.26 41.24
N ARG A 413 -10.23 15.96 42.18
CA ARG A 413 -9.79 15.38 43.46
C ARG A 413 -10.84 15.43 44.55
N ALA A 414 -11.83 16.30 44.42
CA ALA A 414 -13.00 16.38 45.30
C ALA A 414 -14.10 15.42 44.85
N ASP A 415 -14.34 15.33 43.54
CA ASP A 415 -15.44 14.55 42.96
C ASP A 415 -15.12 13.05 42.82
N PHE A 416 -13.84 12.67 42.93
CA PHE A 416 -13.38 11.28 42.83
C PHE A 416 -12.41 10.94 43.97
N THR A 417 -12.53 9.73 44.50
CA THR A 417 -11.50 9.09 45.33
C THR A 417 -10.27 8.72 44.48
N ALA A 418 -9.16 8.38 45.15
CA ALA A 418 -7.96 7.92 44.45
C ALA A 418 -8.19 6.61 43.68
N ASP A 419 -8.98 5.69 44.26
CA ASP A 419 -9.29 4.40 43.65
C ASP A 419 -10.22 4.56 42.44
N GLU A 420 -11.23 5.43 42.53
CA GLU A 420 -12.11 5.72 41.40
C GLU A 420 -11.36 6.39 40.24
N ARG A 421 -10.44 7.32 40.52
CA ARG A 421 -9.59 7.89 39.46
C ARG A 421 -8.75 6.81 38.79
N THR A 422 -8.14 5.93 39.58
CA THR A 422 -7.33 4.82 39.04
C THR A 422 -8.18 3.92 38.16
N LEU A 423 -9.39 3.58 38.60
CA LEU A 423 -10.32 2.71 37.87
C LEU A 423 -10.79 3.31 36.54
N TRP A 424 -11.18 4.60 36.55
CA TRP A 424 -11.95 5.18 35.44
C TRP A 424 -11.11 5.93 34.42
N THR A 425 -9.91 6.40 34.77
CA THR A 425 -9.11 7.28 33.91
C THR A 425 -8.89 6.66 32.52
N HIS A 426 -8.58 5.37 32.45
CA HIS A 426 -8.16 4.71 31.20
C HIS A 426 -9.23 3.86 30.51
N ARG A 427 -10.46 3.84 31.04
CA ARG A 427 -11.60 3.05 30.52
C ARG A 427 -12.40 3.81 29.47
N LEU A 428 -13.10 3.08 28.60
CA LEU A 428 -13.87 3.61 27.45
C LEU A 428 -14.77 4.78 27.81
N ALA A 429 -15.52 4.69 28.91
CA ALA A 429 -16.44 5.74 29.35
C ALA A 429 -15.80 7.14 29.46
N ASN A 430 -14.51 7.19 29.84
CA ASN A 430 -13.78 8.42 30.04
C ASN A 430 -13.04 8.94 28.79
N LEU A 431 -13.05 8.17 27.71
CA LEU A 431 -12.28 8.47 26.50
C LEU A 431 -13.17 9.07 25.41
N VAL A 432 -12.67 10.11 24.76
CA VAL A 432 -13.34 10.78 23.63
C VAL A 432 -12.37 11.09 22.50
N LEU A 433 -12.90 11.37 21.31
CA LEU A 433 -12.11 11.75 20.15
C LEU A 433 -12.02 13.28 20.02
N LEU A 434 -10.80 13.78 19.83
CA LEU A 434 -10.54 15.20 19.58
C LEU A 434 -9.44 15.39 18.55
N SER A 435 -9.46 16.54 17.88
CA SER A 435 -8.31 16.96 17.09
C SER A 435 -7.11 17.28 17.98
N ARG A 436 -5.89 17.01 17.51
CA ARG A 436 -4.64 17.28 18.24
C ARG A 436 -4.56 18.71 18.79
N ALA A 437 -5.03 19.68 18.00
CA ALA A 437 -5.00 21.10 18.36
C ALA A 437 -6.00 21.46 19.47
N LYS A 438 -7.15 20.78 19.55
CA LYS A 438 -8.11 20.94 20.65
C LYS A 438 -7.59 20.22 21.90
N ASN A 439 -7.11 18.99 21.75
CA ASN A 439 -6.61 18.18 22.86
C ASN A 439 -5.46 18.89 23.63
N SER A 440 -4.50 19.48 22.91
CA SER A 440 -3.39 20.21 23.54
C SER A 440 -3.78 21.44 24.37
N GLN A 441 -5.00 21.99 24.18
CA GLN A 441 -5.53 23.14 24.91
C GLN A 441 -6.35 22.75 26.15
N VAL A 442 -6.78 21.49 26.24
CA VAL A 442 -7.70 21.01 27.27
C VAL A 442 -6.91 20.44 28.46
N GLN A 443 -5.91 19.60 28.20
CA GLN A 443 -4.99 19.04 29.21
C GLN A 443 -5.69 18.62 30.53
N ASN A 444 -5.24 19.17 31.66
CA ASN A 444 -5.73 18.83 33.00
C ASN A 444 -6.77 19.82 33.54
N LEU A 445 -7.48 20.54 32.68
CA LEU A 445 -8.54 21.47 33.11
C LEU A 445 -9.71 20.73 33.78
N ASP A 446 -10.44 21.45 34.64
CA ASP A 446 -11.69 20.96 35.24
C ASP A 446 -12.82 20.87 34.20
N PHE A 447 -13.85 20.07 34.50
CA PHE A 447 -14.87 19.64 33.53
C PHE A 447 -15.54 20.79 32.78
N THR A 448 -16.00 21.83 33.48
CA THR A 448 -16.64 23.00 32.88
C THR A 448 -15.72 23.70 31.88
N ALA A 449 -14.45 23.89 32.25
CA ALA A 449 -13.45 24.51 31.37
C ALA A 449 -13.12 23.60 30.16
N LYS A 450 -13.09 22.27 30.34
CA LYS A 450 -12.94 21.33 29.22
C LYS A 450 -14.08 21.48 28.22
N LYS A 451 -15.34 21.47 28.68
CA LYS A 451 -16.53 21.62 27.84
C LYS A 451 -16.52 22.91 27.02
N GLU A 452 -16.16 24.04 27.63
CA GLU A 452 -16.02 25.32 26.92
C GLU A 452 -14.97 25.23 25.80
N ARG A 453 -13.86 24.54 26.04
CA ARG A 453 -12.78 24.36 25.04
C ARG A 453 -13.17 23.40 23.92
N TYR A 454 -13.95 22.37 24.21
CA TYR A 454 -14.52 21.49 23.18
C TYR A 454 -15.39 22.31 22.21
N LEU A 455 -16.22 23.23 22.72
CA LEU A 455 -17.12 24.11 21.96
C LEU A 455 -16.42 25.26 21.22
N LYS A 456 -15.25 25.72 21.67
CA LYS A 456 -14.59 26.92 21.12
C LYS A 456 -13.98 26.67 19.73
N ARG A 457 -14.40 27.49 18.74
CA ARG A 457 -13.97 27.50 17.31
C ARG A 457 -14.16 26.15 16.60
N GLY A 458 -15.23 26.06 15.81
CA GLY A 458 -15.47 24.96 14.85
C GLY A 458 -16.19 23.76 15.47
N VAL A 459 -17.17 23.25 14.71
CA VAL A 459 -18.06 22.11 15.02
C VAL A 459 -17.30 20.99 15.73
N VAL A 460 -17.81 20.51 16.87
CA VAL A 460 -17.36 19.25 17.45
C VAL A 460 -17.87 18.15 16.53
N THR A 461 -16.95 17.53 15.78
CA THR A 461 -17.28 16.61 14.68
C THR A 461 -17.48 15.16 15.13
N PHE A 462 -17.42 14.87 16.43
CA PHE A 462 -17.49 13.52 16.98
C PHE A 462 -18.74 13.38 17.86
N PRO A 463 -19.73 12.56 17.46
CA PRO A 463 -20.90 12.25 18.28
C PRO A 463 -20.56 11.76 19.70
N LEU A 464 -19.51 10.94 19.85
CA LEU A 464 -19.06 10.44 21.16
C LEU A 464 -18.64 11.58 22.11
N THR A 465 -17.99 12.61 21.56
CA THR A 465 -17.59 13.82 22.29
C THR A 465 -18.79 14.73 22.58
N THR A 466 -19.77 14.76 21.68
CA THR A 466 -20.99 15.56 21.85
C THR A 466 -21.85 15.07 23.01
N GLN A 467 -21.92 13.75 23.24
CA GLN A 467 -22.59 13.20 24.42
C GLN A 467 -22.03 13.75 25.75
N VAL A 468 -20.71 13.99 25.82
CA VAL A 468 -20.06 14.57 27.01
C VAL A 468 -20.44 16.03 27.20
N LEU A 469 -20.67 16.78 26.12
CA LEU A 469 -21.11 18.18 26.19
C LEU A 469 -22.50 18.32 26.83
N GLY A 470 -23.35 17.30 26.68
CA GLY A 470 -24.69 17.27 27.25
C GLY A 470 -24.73 17.02 28.77
N GLN A 471 -23.64 16.60 29.39
CA GLN A 471 -23.60 16.30 30.83
C GLN A 471 -23.24 17.53 31.66
N GLU A 472 -23.96 17.77 32.76
CA GLU A 472 -23.66 18.89 33.67
C GLU A 472 -22.46 18.60 34.58
N THR A 473 -22.36 17.37 35.06
CA THR A 473 -21.28 16.89 35.92
C THR A 473 -20.64 15.64 35.32
N TRP A 474 -19.46 15.27 35.82
CA TRP A 474 -18.74 14.09 35.39
C TRP A 474 -18.28 13.33 36.64
N THR A 475 -19.05 12.32 37.03
CA THR A 475 -18.90 11.61 38.31
C THR A 475 -18.72 10.10 38.07
N PRO A 476 -18.30 9.31 39.08
CA PRO A 476 -18.21 7.85 38.96
C PRO A 476 -19.50 7.19 38.45
N GLU A 477 -20.67 7.63 38.90
CA GLU A 477 -21.97 7.06 38.50
C GLU A 477 -22.26 7.32 37.01
N HIS A 478 -21.89 8.50 36.51
CA HIS A 478 -22.00 8.80 35.08
C HIS A 478 -21.07 7.91 34.25
N LEU A 479 -19.84 7.69 34.73
CA LEU A 479 -18.87 6.83 34.05
C LEU A 479 -19.32 5.37 34.03
N GLU A 480 -19.89 4.86 35.12
CA GLU A 480 -20.43 3.50 35.18
C GLU A 480 -21.58 3.29 34.19
N LYS A 481 -22.57 4.19 34.19
CA LYS A 481 -23.68 4.15 33.24
C LYS A 481 -23.18 4.21 31.80
N ARG A 482 -22.31 5.17 31.49
CA ARG A 482 -21.74 5.35 30.15
C ARG A 482 -20.89 4.15 29.71
N GLN A 483 -20.15 3.54 30.63
CA GLN A 483 -19.37 2.32 30.34
C GLN A 483 -20.31 1.21 29.90
N SER A 484 -21.40 0.97 30.64
CA SER A 484 -22.40 -0.04 30.30
C SER A 484 -23.06 0.23 28.94
N GLU A 485 -23.42 1.48 28.64
CA GLU A 485 -24.02 1.87 27.36
C GLU A 485 -23.06 1.65 26.18
N LEU A 486 -21.82 2.13 26.28
CA LEU A 486 -20.83 1.98 25.20
C LEU A 486 -20.44 0.52 24.99
N LEU A 487 -20.31 -0.27 26.06
CA LEU A 487 -20.09 -1.71 25.95
C LEU A 487 -21.29 -2.42 25.32
N GLY A 488 -22.51 -2.00 25.65
CA GLY A 488 -23.74 -2.52 25.03
C GLY A 488 -23.75 -2.33 23.53
N LEU A 489 -23.40 -1.12 23.04
CA LEU A 489 -23.33 -0.82 21.60
C LEU A 489 -22.32 -1.74 20.87
N LEU A 490 -21.12 -1.91 21.42
CA LEU A 490 -20.11 -2.80 20.82
C LEU A 490 -20.51 -4.27 20.91
N ALA A 491 -21.10 -4.69 22.04
CA ALA A 491 -21.55 -6.05 22.25
C ALA A 491 -22.70 -6.42 21.30
N GLU A 492 -23.63 -5.51 21.04
CA GLU A 492 -24.69 -5.69 20.06
C GLU A 492 -24.12 -5.76 18.63
N GLU A 493 -23.32 -4.77 18.25
CA GLU A 493 -22.78 -4.67 16.88
C GLU A 493 -21.88 -5.87 16.54
N TRP A 494 -20.97 -6.22 17.44
CA TRP A 494 -20.06 -7.34 17.26
C TRP A 494 -20.59 -8.67 17.81
N ARG A 495 -21.85 -8.74 18.25
CA ARG A 495 -22.49 -9.97 18.79
C ARG A 495 -21.56 -10.72 19.75
N LEU A 496 -21.12 -10.00 20.80
CA LEU A 496 -20.20 -10.46 21.85
C LEU A 496 -20.92 -11.11 23.03
#